data_AF-A0A842KNY8-F1
#
_entry.id   AF-A0A842KNY8-F1
#
_cell.length_a   1.000
_cell.length_b   1.000
_cell.length_c   1.000
_cell.angle_alpha   90.00
_cell.angle_beta   90.00
_cell.angle_gamma   90.00
#
_symmetry.space_group_name_H-M   'P 1'
#
loop_
_entity.id
_entity.type
_entity.pdbx_description
1 polymer ?
#
loop_
_entity_poly.entity_id
_entity_poly.type
_entity_poly.pdbx_seq_one_letter_code
_entity_poly.pdbx_strand_id
1 'polypeptide(L)'
;MKKEARQSSSKNTQPSTQESSEAQQKKAAKGTFAVKQRTPEEKRKAHIHGIIKTAVASLLGIVAGVLANMQYGMGTETKWYAVITIVAILAYYAQRIIYPAVKISTKEFGFKDWFYVEFLVVDFCLVTWTLLLN
;
A
#
# COMPACT_ATOMS: atom_id res chain seq x y z
N MET A 1 9.75 36.33 -59.36
CA MET A 1 9.94 37.64 -58.68
C MET A 1 8.72 37.96 -57.82
N LYS A 2 8.93 38.47 -56.59
CA LYS A 2 8.00 38.78 -55.46
C LYS A 2 8.11 37.75 -54.32
N LYS A 3 8.92 38.03 -53.28
CA LYS A 3 8.63 38.76 -52.01
C LYS A 3 7.68 37.93 -51.11
N GLU A 4 7.82 37.75 -49.80
CA GLU A 4 8.73 38.06 -48.70
C GLU A 4 8.05 37.39 -47.49
N ALA A 5 8.76 36.70 -46.59
CA ALA A 5 8.32 36.51 -45.22
C ALA A 5 9.51 36.14 -44.31
N ARG A 6 10.16 37.18 -43.79
CA ARG A 6 10.68 37.34 -42.40
C ARG A 6 11.29 36.08 -41.73
N GLN A 7 12.62 35.99 -41.60
CA GLN A 7 13.40 36.31 -40.37
C GLN A 7 12.78 35.69 -39.09
N SER A 8 13.46 34.92 -38.23
CA SER A 8 14.86 34.91 -37.83
C SER A 8 15.14 33.74 -36.88
N SER A 9 16.42 33.35 -36.78
CA SER A 9 17.05 32.76 -35.59
C SER A 9 16.52 31.42 -35.04
N SER A 10 17.26 30.33 -35.26
CA SER A 10 17.91 29.70 -34.11
C SER A 10 19.14 28.90 -34.52
N LYS A 11 20.13 29.05 -33.67
CA LYS A 11 21.53 28.69 -33.75
C LYS A 11 21.72 27.27 -33.16
N ASN A 12 22.84 26.66 -33.55
CA ASN A 12 23.59 25.63 -32.81
C ASN A 12 23.25 24.14 -33.00
N THR A 13 23.89 23.56 -34.02
CA THR A 13 25.03 22.61 -33.91
C THR A 13 25.27 21.89 -32.56
N GLN A 14 25.00 20.58 -32.62
CA GLN A 14 25.78 19.42 -32.17
C GLN A 14 25.84 18.95 -30.69
N PRO A 15 25.98 17.62 -30.52
CA PRO A 15 25.60 16.86 -29.35
C PRO A 15 26.73 16.83 -28.32
N SER A 16 26.37 16.98 -27.05
CA SER A 16 27.27 16.68 -25.95
C SER A 16 26.43 16.21 -24.77
N THR A 17 26.24 14.90 -24.67
CA THR A 17 25.89 14.27 -23.38
C THR A 17 26.31 12.79 -23.39
N GLN A 18 27.54 12.50 -23.78
CA GLN A 18 28.16 11.19 -23.51
C GLN A 18 28.98 11.16 -22.21
N GLU A 19 29.12 12.29 -21.50
CA GLU A 19 29.86 12.35 -20.22
C GLU A 19 28.97 12.32 -18.95
N SER A 20 27.63 12.33 -19.08
CA SER A 20 26.74 12.26 -17.91
C SER A 20 26.44 10.83 -17.43
N SER A 21 26.82 9.81 -18.19
CA SER A 21 26.41 8.42 -17.90
C SER A 21 27.41 7.67 -17.01
N GLU A 22 28.68 8.08 -16.97
CA GLU A 22 29.72 7.37 -16.20
C GLU A 22 29.91 7.93 -14.78
N ALA A 23 29.51 9.18 -14.53
CA ALA A 23 29.59 9.80 -13.20
C ALA A 23 28.43 9.40 -12.27
N GLN A 24 27.30 8.95 -12.82
CA GLN A 24 26.13 8.57 -12.03
C GLN A 24 26.16 7.08 -11.60
N GLN A 25 26.94 6.24 -12.29
CA GLN A 25 27.09 4.83 -11.94
C GLN A 25 28.11 4.58 -10.82
N LYS A 26 29.05 5.51 -10.57
CA LYS A 26 29.99 5.42 -9.42
C LYS A 26 29.41 5.85 -8.07
N LYS A 27 28.27 6.55 -8.03
CA LYS A 27 27.64 6.99 -6.77
C LYS A 27 26.60 5.99 -6.22
N ALA A 28 26.10 5.09 -7.06
CA ALA A 28 25.17 4.03 -6.66
C ALA A 28 25.83 2.80 -6.01
N ALA A 29 27.17 2.70 -6.07
CA ALA A 29 27.94 1.60 -5.48
C ALA A 29 28.53 1.91 -4.09
N LYS A 30 28.13 3.02 -3.45
CA LYS A 30 28.64 3.42 -2.12
C LYS A 30 27.53 3.67 -1.10
N GLY A 31 26.54 2.80 -1.13
CA GLY A 31 25.65 2.55 -0.02
C GLY A 31 25.63 1.05 0.17
N THR A 32 26.69 0.49 0.73
CA THR A 32 26.65 -0.85 1.29
C THR A 32 25.44 -0.85 2.21
N PHE A 33 24.33 -1.43 1.76
CA PHE A 33 23.31 -1.93 2.64
C PHE A 33 24.07 -2.91 3.51
N ALA A 34 24.55 -2.43 4.65
CA ALA A 34 24.82 -3.26 5.77
C ALA A 34 23.46 -3.86 6.10
N VAL A 35 23.12 -4.93 5.37
CA VAL A 35 22.13 -5.90 5.78
C VAL A 35 22.72 -6.39 7.07
N LYS A 36 22.39 -5.70 8.16
CA LYS A 36 22.63 -6.15 9.52
C LYS A 36 22.07 -7.56 9.49
N GLN A 37 22.96 -8.55 9.54
CA GLN A 37 22.62 -9.95 9.45
C GLN A 37 21.65 -10.18 10.59
N ARG A 38 20.33 -10.13 10.30
CA ARG A 38 19.31 -10.35 11.31
C ARG A 38 19.60 -11.74 11.83
N THR A 39 19.82 -11.83 13.13
CA THR A 39 20.03 -13.12 13.79
C THR A 39 18.84 -14.04 13.47
N PRO A 40 19.01 -15.36 13.47
CA PRO A 40 17.91 -16.30 13.17
C PRO A 40 16.65 -16.01 13.99
N GLU A 41 16.81 -15.51 15.21
CA GLU A 41 15.75 -15.09 16.11
C GLU A 41 15.00 -13.83 15.65
N GLU A 42 15.72 -12.81 15.16
CA GLU A 42 15.10 -11.59 14.60
C GLU A 42 14.34 -11.88 13.31
N LYS A 43 14.83 -12.83 12.49
CA LYS A 43 14.10 -13.30 11.30
C LYS A 43 12.79 -13.99 11.71
N ARG A 44 12.83 -14.90 12.67
CA ARG A 44 11.63 -15.59 13.19
C ARG A 44 10.60 -14.61 13.74
N LYS A 45 11.01 -13.63 14.55
CA LYS A 45 10.11 -12.61 15.08
C LYS A 45 9.45 -11.80 13.96
N ALA A 46 10.20 -11.41 12.93
CA ALA A 46 9.66 -10.69 11.78
C ALA A 46 8.64 -11.52 10.98
N HIS A 47 8.89 -12.81 10.79
CA HIS A 47 7.93 -13.71 10.14
C HIS A 47 6.64 -13.86 10.95
N ILE A 48 6.75 -14.05 12.27
CA ILE A 48 5.59 -14.16 13.17
C ILE A 48 4.79 -12.86 13.16
N HIS A 49 5.43 -11.70 13.21
CA HIS A 49 4.76 -10.41 13.10
C HIS A 49 4.02 -10.25 11.76
N GLY A 50 4.63 -10.74 10.68
CA GLY A 50 4.01 -10.79 9.35
C GLY A 50 2.72 -11.63 9.32
N ILE A 51 2.71 -12.77 10.01
CA ILE A 51 1.53 -13.64 10.12
C ILE A 51 0.46 -13.01 11.00
N ILE A 52 0.84 -12.41 12.13
CA ILE A 52 -0.14 -11.80 13.05
C ILE A 52 -0.80 -10.58 12.40
N LYS A 53 -0.05 -9.75 11.63
CA LYS A 53 -0.66 -8.57 10.98
C LYS A 53 -1.76 -8.96 10.00
N THR A 54 -1.53 -10.01 9.20
CA THR A 54 -2.52 -10.52 8.24
C THR A 54 -3.66 -11.24 8.94
N ALA A 55 -3.39 -12.04 9.98
CA ALA A 55 -4.42 -12.73 10.75
C ALA A 55 -5.40 -11.75 11.42
N VAL A 56 -4.89 -10.68 12.03
CA VAL A 56 -5.72 -9.62 12.64
C VAL A 56 -6.58 -8.93 11.58
N ALA A 57 -6.00 -8.60 10.42
CA ALA A 57 -6.73 -7.97 9.32
C ALA A 57 -7.85 -8.88 8.80
N SER A 58 -7.56 -10.16 8.56
CA SER A 58 -8.54 -11.15 8.13
C SER A 58 -9.67 -11.34 9.15
N LEU A 59 -9.36 -11.45 10.44
CA LEU A 59 -10.39 -11.56 11.49
C LEU A 59 -11.29 -10.33 11.53
N LEU A 60 -10.71 -9.12 11.46
CA LEU A 60 -11.48 -7.89 11.40
C LEU A 60 -12.39 -7.84 10.17
N GLY A 61 -11.89 -8.26 9.01
CA GLY A 61 -12.67 -8.35 7.78
C GLY A 61 -13.86 -9.31 7.91
N ILE A 62 -13.65 -10.50 8.48
CA ILE A 62 -14.73 -11.48 8.72
C ILE A 62 -15.81 -10.88 9.64
N VAL A 63 -15.41 -10.30 10.78
CA VAL A 63 -16.35 -9.68 11.72
C VAL A 63 -17.11 -8.54 11.04
N ALA A 64 -16.42 -7.69 10.27
CA ALA A 64 -17.05 -6.62 9.51
C ALA A 64 -18.04 -7.14 8.46
N GLY A 65 -17.72 -8.23 7.76
CA GLY A 65 -18.62 -8.87 6.79
C GLY A 65 -19.88 -9.45 7.43
N VAL A 66 -19.76 -10.06 8.61
CA VAL A 66 -20.91 -10.52 9.41
C VAL A 66 -21.78 -9.34 9.82
N LEU A 67 -21.18 -8.28 10.35
CA LEU A 67 -21.91 -7.06 10.76
C LEU A 67 -22.57 -6.37 9.56
N ALA A 68 -21.91 -6.33 8.41
CA ALA A 68 -22.46 -5.78 7.18
C ALA A 68 -23.69 -6.57 6.73
N ASN A 69 -23.64 -7.91 6.79
CA ASN A 69 -24.80 -8.75 6.50
C ASN A 69 -25.96 -8.51 7.48
N MET A 70 -25.68 -8.45 8.79
CA MET A 70 -26.70 -8.22 9.82
C MET A 70 -27.38 -6.86 9.69
N GLN A 71 -26.62 -5.81 9.33
CA GLN A 71 -27.13 -4.44 9.32
C GLN A 71 -27.73 -4.04 7.96
N TYR A 72 -27.12 -4.50 6.85
CA TYR A 72 -27.44 -4.03 5.51
C TYR A 72 -28.01 -5.12 4.60
N GLY A 73 -27.91 -6.41 4.96
CA GLY A 73 -28.38 -7.52 4.12
C GLY A 73 -27.86 -7.40 2.69
N MET A 74 -28.75 -7.45 1.69
CA MET A 74 -28.40 -7.30 0.27
C MET A 74 -27.92 -5.88 -0.13
N GLY A 75 -27.95 -4.89 0.77
CA GLY A 75 -27.51 -3.53 0.47
C GLY A 75 -28.43 -2.78 -0.51
N THR A 76 -29.73 -3.06 -0.51
CA THR A 76 -30.69 -2.41 -1.42
C THR A 76 -30.86 -0.92 -1.13
N GLU A 77 -30.88 -0.56 0.15
CA GLU A 77 -31.06 0.84 0.61
C GLU A 77 -29.74 1.60 0.73
N THR A 78 -28.63 0.88 0.95
CA THR A 78 -27.32 1.48 1.20
C THR A 78 -26.34 1.03 0.13
N LYS A 79 -25.79 2.01 -0.60
CA LYS A 79 -24.77 1.77 -1.63
C LYS A 79 -23.61 0.95 -1.04
N TRP A 80 -23.24 -0.15 -1.70
CA TRP A 80 -22.18 -1.06 -1.25
C TRP A 80 -20.84 -0.34 -0.96
N TYR A 81 -20.46 0.64 -1.79
CA TYR A 81 -19.23 1.42 -1.60
C TYR A 81 -19.25 2.26 -0.31
N ALA A 82 -20.42 2.69 0.16
CA ALA A 82 -20.55 3.40 1.43
C ALA A 82 -20.27 2.47 2.61
N VAL A 83 -20.80 1.24 2.57
CA VAL A 83 -20.54 0.20 3.58
C VAL A 83 -19.04 -0.12 3.63
N ILE A 84 -18.41 -0.36 2.48
CA ILE A 84 -16.97 -0.64 2.39
C ILE A 84 -16.13 0.54 2.88
N THR A 85 -16.53 1.79 2.58
CA THR A 85 -15.82 2.98 3.09
C THR A 85 -15.91 3.07 4.61
N ILE A 86 -17.08 2.80 5.19
CA ILE A 86 -17.27 2.78 6.65
C ILE A 86 -16.41 1.68 7.28
N VAL A 87 -16.43 0.47 6.71
CA VAL A 87 -15.61 -0.66 7.17
C VAL A 87 -14.13 -0.30 7.14
N ALA A 88 -13.65 0.28 6.04
CA ALA A 88 -12.24 0.67 5.91
C ALA A 88 -11.84 1.73 6.95
N ILE A 89 -12.67 2.75 7.17
CA ILE A 89 -12.39 3.77 8.19
C ILE A 89 -12.35 3.15 9.59
N LEU A 90 -13.35 2.33 9.94
CA LEU A 90 -13.41 1.68 11.25
C LEU A 90 -12.25 0.71 11.45
N ALA A 91 -11.92 -0.08 10.44
CA ALA A 91 -10.81 -1.02 10.46
C ALA A 91 -9.47 -0.31 10.63
N TYR A 92 -9.23 0.78 9.91
CA TYR A 92 -8.03 1.60 10.07
C TYR A 92 -7.80 2.02 11.53
N TYR A 93 -8.85 2.53 12.18
CA TYR A 93 -8.77 2.93 13.59
C TYR A 93 -8.65 1.72 14.53
N ALA A 94 -9.39 0.64 14.30
CA ALA A 94 -9.31 -0.58 15.09
C ALA A 94 -7.90 -1.18 15.03
N GLN A 95 -7.28 -1.24 13.85
CA GLN A 95 -5.92 -1.74 13.64
C GLN A 95 -4.87 -0.89 14.34
N ARG A 96 -5.03 0.44 14.35
CA ARG A 96 -4.16 1.33 15.13
C ARG A 96 -4.20 1.04 16.63
N ILE A 97 -5.29 0.48 17.16
CA ILE A 97 -5.43 0.13 18.58
C ILE A 97 -4.94 -1.31 18.82
N ILE A 98 -5.33 -2.26 17.95
CA ILE A 98 -5.04 -3.68 18.10
C ILE A 98 -3.55 -3.96 17.91
N TYR A 99 -2.90 -3.36 16.91
CA TYR A 99 -1.49 -3.67 16.62
C TYR A 99 -0.52 -3.33 17.75
N PRO A 100 -0.59 -2.15 18.41
CA PRO A 100 0.17 -1.90 19.62
C PRO A 100 -0.15 -2.88 20.75
N ALA A 101 -1.41 -3.27 20.91
CA ALA A 101 -1.83 -4.22 21.95
C ALA A 101 -1.21 -5.61 21.77
N VAL A 102 -1.05 -6.07 20.52
CA VAL A 102 -0.36 -7.34 20.19
C VAL A 102 1.17 -7.19 20.04
N LYS A 103 1.75 -6.08 20.52
CA LYS A 103 3.19 -5.76 20.45
C LYS A 103 3.74 -5.72 19.02
N ILE A 104 2.90 -5.48 18.02
CA ILE A 104 3.33 -5.21 16.64
C ILE A 104 3.78 -3.75 16.55
N SER A 105 5.03 -3.55 16.13
CA SER A 105 5.55 -2.21 15.85
C SER A 105 4.94 -1.67 14.55
N THR A 106 3.87 -0.89 14.66
CA THR A 106 3.32 -0.09 13.55
C THR A 106 4.24 1.05 13.14
N LYS A 107 5.28 1.36 13.94
CA LYS A 107 6.28 2.40 13.65
C LYS A 107 7.13 2.06 12.42
N GLU A 108 7.27 0.77 12.10
CA GLU A 108 7.97 0.31 10.90
C GLU A 108 7.04 0.15 9.69
N PHE A 109 5.72 0.33 9.86
CA PHE A 109 4.80 0.14 8.74
C PHE A 109 4.95 1.29 7.75
N GLY A 110 5.38 0.94 6.55
CA GLY A 110 5.30 1.86 5.41
C GLY A 110 3.86 2.06 4.96
N PHE A 111 3.64 3.06 4.11
CA PHE A 111 2.35 3.29 3.47
C PHE A 111 1.80 2.04 2.75
N LYS A 112 2.69 1.28 2.10
CA LYS A 112 2.33 0.02 1.40
C LYS A 112 1.79 -1.03 2.37
N ASP A 113 2.44 -1.21 3.52
CA ASP A 113 2.01 -2.20 4.53
C ASP A 113 0.61 -1.88 5.07
N TRP A 114 0.35 -0.60 5.34
CA TRP A 114 -0.99 -0.14 5.73
C TRP A 114 -2.02 -0.44 4.65
N PHE A 115 -1.72 -0.12 3.39
CA PHE A 115 -2.63 -0.40 2.30
C PHE A 115 -2.91 -1.90 2.12
N TYR A 116 -1.90 -2.77 2.23
CA TYR A 116 -2.10 -4.23 2.13
C TYR A 116 -3.00 -4.76 3.23
N VAL A 117 -2.78 -4.29 4.44
CA VAL A 117 -3.55 -4.69 5.61
C VAL A 117 -5.00 -4.20 5.50
N GLU A 118 -5.23 -2.97 5.05
CA GLU A 118 -6.56 -2.42 4.82
C GLU A 118 -7.30 -3.15 3.69
N PHE A 119 -6.58 -3.41 2.59
CA PHE A 119 -7.08 -4.19 1.47
C PHE A 119 -7.54 -5.58 1.91
N LEU A 120 -6.76 -6.27 2.76
CA LEU A 120 -7.14 -7.56 3.31
C LEU A 120 -8.43 -7.50 4.14
N VAL A 121 -8.64 -6.45 4.93
CA VAL A 121 -9.90 -6.30 5.69
C VAL A 121 -11.08 -6.19 4.75
N VAL A 122 -10.98 -5.31 3.75
CA VAL A 122 -12.05 -5.08 2.76
C VAL A 122 -12.34 -6.35 1.97
N ASP A 123 -11.31 -7.06 1.52
CA ASP A 123 -11.43 -8.31 0.77
C ASP A 123 -12.16 -9.39 1.59
N PHE A 124 -11.70 -9.65 2.81
CA PHE A 124 -12.36 -10.60 3.71
C PHE A 124 -13.78 -10.18 4.09
N CYS A 125 -14.03 -8.87 4.25
CA CYS A 125 -15.38 -8.35 4.47
C CYS A 125 -16.30 -8.66 3.31
N LEU A 126 -15.88 -8.39 2.08
CA LEU A 126 -16.67 -8.67 0.87
C LEU A 126 -16.90 -10.15 0.66
N VAL A 127 -15.86 -10.99 0.81
CA VAL A 127 -15.98 -12.45 0.70
C VAL A 127 -16.97 -12.98 1.72
N THR A 128 -16.81 -12.59 2.99
CA THR A 128 -17.70 -13.06 4.08
C THR A 128 -19.14 -12.58 3.87
N TRP A 129 -19.34 -11.31 3.53
CA TRP A 129 -20.67 -10.76 3.30
C TRP A 129 -21.35 -11.45 2.11
N THR A 130 -20.64 -11.65 1.01
CA THR A 130 -21.18 -12.34 -0.18
C THR A 130 -21.55 -13.79 0.12
N LEU A 131 -20.71 -14.52 0.87
CA LEU A 131 -21.02 -15.89 1.26
C LEU A 131 -22.25 -15.99 2.16
N LEU A 132 -22.49 -15.01 3.02
CA LEU A 132 -23.66 -14.98 3.91
C LEU A 132 -24.96 -14.56 3.22
N LEU A 133 -24.88 -13.99 2.01
CA LEU A 133 -26.03 -13.60 1.20
C LEU A 133 -26.56 -14.73 0.30
N ASN A 134 -25.81 -15.81 0.15
CA ASN A 134 -26.18 -16.97 -0.64
C ASN A 134 -26.97 -17.99 0.18
#